data_AF-A0A2J6HJ35-F1
#
_entry.id   AF-A0A2J6HJ35-F1
#
_cell.length_a   1.000
_cell.length_b   1.000
_cell.length_c   1.000
_cell.angle_alpha   90.00
_cell.angle_beta   90.00
_cell.angle_gamma   90.00
#
_symmetry.space_group_name_H-M   'P 1'
#
loop_
_entity.id
_entity.type
_entity.pdbx_description
1 polymer ?
#
loop_
_entity_poly.entity_id
_entity_poly.type
_entity_poly.pdbx_seq_one_letter_code
_entity_poly.pdbx_strand_id
1 'polypeptide(L)'
;MKSQLLLVLTGFLILLSGCEKDMSKFSPSDVLIYSSEFACGNTSIRLAEYEAKQIPYEFREIWLNIDQDPHPVNWDEMWEKAHSIGVTYITFPLVDVKGTILINPTAEEIIKEL
;
A
#
# COMPACT_ATOMS: atom_id res chain seq x y z
N MET A 1 25.01 6.61 -57.38
CA MET A 1 25.82 5.54 -56.79
C MET A 1 25.20 5.18 -55.44
N LYS A 2 24.73 3.93 -55.32
CA LYS A 2 24.16 3.35 -54.10
C LYS A 2 25.33 2.96 -53.19
N SER A 3 25.26 3.25 -51.90
CA SER A 3 26.06 2.54 -50.90
C SER A 3 25.20 2.22 -49.69
N GLN A 4 24.82 0.95 -49.62
CA GLN A 4 24.28 0.29 -48.43
C GLN A 4 25.46 0.03 -47.50
N LEU A 5 25.36 0.39 -46.23
CA LEU A 5 26.18 -0.26 -45.20
C LEU A 5 25.24 -0.80 -44.12
N LEU A 6 24.87 -2.06 -44.35
CA LEU A 6 24.30 -2.93 -43.35
C LEU A 6 25.48 -3.61 -42.63
N LEU A 7 25.55 -3.51 -41.31
CA LEU A 7 26.20 -4.54 -40.51
C LEU A 7 25.43 -4.77 -39.22
N VAL A 8 25.22 -6.06 -38.99
CA VAL A 8 24.30 -6.73 -38.08
C VAL A 8 25.12 -7.35 -36.95
N LEU A 9 24.43 -7.78 -35.87
CA LEU A 9 24.87 -8.67 -34.78
C LEU A 9 25.70 -7.99 -33.69
N THR A 10 25.38 -8.06 -32.39
CA THR A 10 24.79 -9.12 -31.56
C THR A 10 24.17 -8.41 -30.34
N GLY A 11 23.00 -8.78 -29.81
CA GLY A 11 22.77 -10.08 -29.20
C GLY A 11 23.15 -10.06 -27.71
N PHE A 12 22.49 -9.21 -26.92
CA PHE A 12 22.38 -9.43 -25.47
C PHE A 12 20.97 -9.07 -25.02
N LEU A 13 20.05 -9.94 -25.41
CA LEU A 13 18.71 -10.02 -24.84
C LEU A 13 18.88 -10.60 -23.43
N ILE A 14 19.14 -9.75 -22.43
CA ILE A 14 18.96 -10.19 -21.04
C ILE A 14 17.46 -10.23 -20.80
N LEU A 15 16.88 -11.41 -20.98
CA LEU A 15 15.62 -11.77 -20.36
C LEU A 15 15.84 -11.81 -18.85
N LEU A 16 15.80 -10.64 -18.20
CA LEU A 16 15.33 -10.57 -16.82
C LEU A 16 13.80 -10.68 -16.89
N SER A 17 13.30 -11.87 -17.21
CA SER A 17 11.96 -12.27 -16.78
C SER A 17 12.02 -12.50 -15.27
N GLY A 18 12.27 -11.43 -14.54
CA GLY A 18 11.81 -11.30 -13.17
C GLY A 18 10.29 -11.19 -13.23
N CYS A 19 9.62 -11.84 -12.30
CA CYS A 19 8.18 -11.78 -12.13
C CYS A 19 7.80 -10.34 -11.74
N GLU A 20 7.75 -9.43 -12.71
CA GLU A 20 7.13 -8.13 -12.56
C GLU A 20 5.62 -8.43 -12.51
N LYS A 21 5.08 -8.64 -11.30
CA LYS A 21 3.65 -8.45 -11.06
C LYS A 21 3.35 -7.08 -11.67
N ASP A 22 2.61 -7.07 -12.77
CA ASP A 22 2.26 -5.87 -13.53
C ASP A 22 1.55 -4.87 -12.60
N MET A 23 2.33 -3.99 -11.96
CA MET A 23 1.85 -3.06 -10.93
C MET A 23 0.98 -1.94 -11.54
N SER A 24 0.87 -1.89 -12.87
CA SER A 24 -0.07 -1.00 -13.57
C SER A 24 -1.55 -1.37 -13.36
N LYS A 25 -1.82 -2.53 -12.73
CA LYS A 25 -3.17 -3.01 -12.45
C LYS A 25 -3.75 -2.57 -11.11
N PHE A 26 -2.96 -1.98 -10.21
CA PHE A 26 -3.43 -1.61 -8.87
C PHE A 26 -3.88 -0.15 -8.82
N SER A 27 -5.11 0.08 -8.38
CA SER A 27 -5.63 1.43 -8.14
C SER A 27 -5.27 1.86 -6.71
N PRO A 28 -4.92 3.13 -6.43
CA PRO A 28 -4.80 3.63 -5.07
C PRO A 28 -6.05 3.40 -4.20
N SER A 29 -7.23 3.26 -4.84
CA SER A 29 -8.49 2.90 -4.16
C SER A 29 -8.55 1.45 -3.68
N ASP A 30 -7.63 0.58 -4.09
CA ASP A 30 -7.60 -0.84 -3.71
C ASP A 30 -6.99 -1.05 -2.32
N VAL A 31 -6.19 -0.09 -1.82
CA VAL A 31 -5.52 -0.14 -0.52
C VAL A 31 -5.81 1.15 0.24
N LEU A 32 -6.63 1.07 1.28
CA LEU A 32 -6.92 2.20 2.18
C LEU A 32 -6.15 2.01 3.49
N ILE A 33 -5.37 3.01 3.88
CA ILE A 33 -4.58 2.97 5.12
C ILE A 33 -5.17 3.95 6.13
N TYR A 34 -5.71 3.43 7.22
CA TYR A 34 -6.22 4.21 8.34
C TYR A 34 -5.13 4.31 9.41
N SER A 35 -4.54 5.50 9.54
CA SER A 35 -3.60 5.80 10.61
C SER A 35 -3.45 7.31 10.85
N SER A 36 -2.58 7.70 11.78
CA SER A 36 -2.14 9.08 11.94
C SER A 36 -0.64 9.18 11.69
N GLU A 37 -0.24 10.11 10.81
CA GLU A 37 1.17 10.33 10.45
C GLU A 37 2.04 10.73 11.67
N PHE A 38 1.43 11.34 12.68
CA PHE A 38 2.14 11.98 13.80
C PHE A 38 2.14 11.17 15.10
N ALA A 39 1.30 10.14 15.21
CA ALA A 39 1.00 9.52 16.50
C ALA A 39 1.44 8.05 16.63
N CYS A 40 2.00 7.43 15.58
CA CYS A 40 2.40 6.03 15.65
C CYS A 40 3.70 5.70 14.91
N GLY A 41 4.78 5.40 15.66
CA GLY A 41 6.07 5.00 15.07
C GLY A 41 5.99 3.74 14.18
N ASN A 42 5.08 2.80 14.48
CA ASN A 42 4.86 1.64 13.61
C ASN A 42 4.28 2.05 12.25
N THR A 43 3.44 3.08 12.20
CA THR A 43 2.88 3.57 10.94
C THR A 43 3.96 4.08 10.01
N SER A 44 4.88 4.90 10.51
CA SER A 44 5.98 5.42 9.69
C SER A 44 6.85 4.29 9.11
N ILE A 45 7.11 3.24 9.90
CA ILE A 45 7.87 2.06 9.45
C ILE A 45 7.11 1.32 8.34
N ARG A 46 5.80 1.09 8.52
CA ARG A 46 4.98 0.40 7.52
C ARG A 46 4.82 1.20 6.23
N LEU A 47 4.57 2.51 6.32
CA LEU A 47 4.46 3.36 5.14
C LEU A 47 5.75 3.32 4.31
N ALA A 48 6.92 3.43 4.95
CA ALA A 48 8.19 3.31 4.26
C ALA A 48 8.37 1.93 3.58
N GLU A 49 7.88 0.85 4.20
CA GLU A 49 7.87 -0.50 3.61
C GLU A 49 6.97 -0.56 2.35
N TYR A 50 5.77 0.01 2.42
CA TYR A 50 4.81 0.01 1.32
C TYR A 50 5.29 0.87 0.13
N GLU A 51 5.86 2.04 0.41
CA GLU A 51 6.47 2.93 -0.58
C GLU A 51 7.66 2.25 -1.28
N ALA A 52 8.53 1.57 -0.53
CA ALA A 52 9.65 0.82 -1.10
C ALA A 52 9.21 -0.32 -2.03
N LYS A 53 8.01 -0.86 -1.79
CA LYS A 53 7.37 -1.90 -2.62
C LYS A 53 6.45 -1.34 -3.70
N GLN A 54 6.39 -0.01 -3.84
CA GLN A 54 5.55 0.68 -4.82
C GLN A 54 4.07 0.29 -4.74
N ILE A 55 3.57 -0.01 -3.53
CA ILE A 55 2.16 -0.31 -3.32
C ILE A 55 1.39 1.01 -3.40
N PRO A 56 0.47 1.19 -4.37
CA PRO A 56 -0.38 2.37 -4.39
C PRO A 56 -1.41 2.27 -3.27
N TYR A 57 -1.56 3.33 -2.48
CA TYR A 57 -2.55 3.40 -1.40
C TYR A 57 -3.17 4.79 -1.28
N GLU A 58 -4.36 4.84 -0.70
CA GLU A 58 -4.98 6.06 -0.21
C GLU A 58 -4.81 6.13 1.32
N PHE A 59 -4.18 7.20 1.80
CA PHE A 59 -4.00 7.42 3.23
C PHE A 59 -5.20 8.15 3.83
N ARG A 60 -5.82 7.53 4.82
CA ARG A 60 -7.02 7.97 5.54
C ARG A 60 -6.62 8.39 6.96
N GLU A 61 -6.33 9.69 7.13
CA GLU A 61 -5.90 10.23 8.42
C GLU A 61 -6.99 10.04 9.49
N ILE A 62 -6.58 9.55 10.66
CA ILE A 62 -7.38 9.37 11.87
C ILE A 62 -6.65 10.03 13.06
N TRP A 63 -6.70 11.35 13.15
CA TRP A 63 -6.14 12.12 14.27
C TRP A 63 -6.41 11.51 15.66
N LEU A 64 -5.35 11.13 16.36
CA LEU A 64 -5.41 10.56 17.72
C LEU A 64 -5.46 11.63 18.82
N ASN A 65 -5.94 12.85 18.53
CA ASN A 65 -5.90 13.93 19.52
C ASN A 65 -7.01 13.76 20.56
N ILE A 66 -6.68 13.10 21.67
CA ILE A 66 -7.60 12.71 22.76
C ILE A 66 -8.23 13.92 23.48
N ASP A 67 -7.62 15.11 23.38
CA ASP A 67 -8.08 16.32 24.08
C ASP A 67 -9.03 17.21 23.22
N GLN A 68 -9.29 16.84 21.97
CA GLN A 68 -10.20 17.57 21.06
C GLN A 68 -11.17 16.58 20.37
N ASP A 69 -12.32 16.31 20.98
CA ASP A 69 -13.40 15.47 20.41
C ASP A 69 -14.22 16.26 19.34
N PRO A 70 -14.83 15.64 18.29
CA PRO A 70 -15.05 14.22 18.07
C PRO A 70 -14.41 13.65 16.80
N HIS A 71 -14.08 12.36 16.88
CA HIS A 71 -13.83 11.40 15.79
C HIS A 71 -13.43 12.00 14.42
N PRO A 72 -12.14 11.96 14.03
CA PRO A 72 -11.69 12.51 12.75
C PRO A 72 -12.36 11.82 11.55
N VAL A 73 -12.24 12.44 10.37
CA VAL A 73 -12.98 12.18 9.12
C VAL A 73 -13.02 10.71 8.64
N ASN A 74 -12.19 9.82 9.20
CA ASN A 74 -12.20 8.38 8.88
C ASN A 74 -12.23 7.46 10.12
N TRP A 75 -12.42 8.00 11.33
CA TRP A 75 -12.38 7.24 12.59
C TRP A 75 -13.57 6.29 12.72
N ASP A 76 -14.77 6.79 12.47
CA ASP A 76 -15.99 5.96 12.56
C ASP A 76 -15.95 4.83 11.53
N GLU A 77 -15.54 5.14 10.29
CA GLU A 77 -15.36 4.15 9.22
C GLU A 77 -14.31 3.10 9.59
N MET A 78 -13.16 3.54 10.11
CA MET A 78 -12.10 2.63 10.57
C MET A 78 -12.61 1.71 11.69
N TRP A 79 -13.32 2.24 12.68
CA TRP A 79 -13.85 1.43 13.79
C TRP A 79 -14.95 0.47 13.33
N GLU A 80 -15.79 0.87 12.38
CA GLU A 80 -16.76 -0.03 11.76
C GLU A 80 -16.04 -1.22 11.10
N LYS A 81 -14.98 -0.94 10.33
CA LYS A 81 -14.14 -1.97 9.70
C LYS A 81 -13.44 -2.86 10.73
N ALA A 82 -12.84 -2.31 11.78
CA ALA A 82 -12.19 -3.08 12.84
C ALA A 82 -13.18 -3.98 13.60
N HIS A 83 -14.35 -3.46 13.94
CA HIS A 83 -15.40 -4.23 14.61
C HIS A 83 -15.96 -5.35 13.71
N SER A 84 -15.98 -5.17 12.38
CA SER A 84 -16.44 -6.20 11.44
C SER A 84 -15.62 -7.50 11.51
N ILE A 85 -14.35 -7.41 11.93
CA ILE A 85 -13.45 -8.56 12.15
C ILE A 85 -13.30 -8.93 13.64
N GLY A 86 -14.15 -8.38 14.52
CA GLY A 86 -14.17 -8.69 15.95
C GLY A 86 -13.04 -8.07 16.77
N VAL A 87 -12.41 -7.01 16.26
CA VAL A 87 -11.26 -6.37 16.91
C VAL A 87 -11.72 -5.22 17.79
N THR A 88 -11.27 -5.22 19.04
CA THR A 88 -11.58 -4.17 20.03
C THR A 88 -10.39 -3.26 20.34
N TYR A 89 -9.22 -3.51 19.73
CA TYR A 89 -8.00 -2.73 19.87
C TYR A 89 -7.15 -2.83 18.61
N ILE A 90 -6.69 -1.70 18.10
CA ILE A 90 -5.93 -1.62 16.84
C ILE A 90 -4.48 -1.25 17.14
N THR A 91 -3.55 -2.06 16.66
CA THR A 91 -2.16 -1.64 16.48
C THR A 91 -2.05 -1.01 15.09
N PHE A 92 -1.85 0.30 15.03
CA PHE A 92 -1.82 1.01 13.74
C PHE A 92 -0.62 0.60 12.87
N PRO A 93 -0.76 0.66 11.53
CA PRO A 93 -1.96 1.10 10.78
C PRO A 93 -3.02 -0.01 10.64
N LEU A 94 -4.29 0.37 10.47
CA LEU A 94 -5.32 -0.54 9.93
C LEU A 94 -5.37 -0.37 8.42
N VAL A 95 -5.38 -1.47 7.67
CA VAL A 95 -5.34 -1.46 6.21
C VAL A 95 -6.52 -2.24 5.65
N ASP A 96 -7.29 -1.62 4.76
CA ASP A 96 -8.32 -2.28 3.96
C ASP A 96 -7.75 -2.55 2.56
N VAL A 97 -7.68 -3.82 2.18
CA VAL A 97 -7.26 -4.27 0.84
C VAL A 97 -8.46 -4.90 0.14
N LYS A 98 -9.12 -4.14 -0.75
CA LYS A 98 -10.31 -4.58 -1.51
C LYS A 98 -11.42 -5.21 -0.65
N GLY A 99 -11.60 -4.72 0.59
CA GLY A 99 -12.57 -5.21 1.57
C GLY A 99 -11.98 -6.16 2.62
N THR A 100 -10.74 -6.63 2.46
CA THR A 100 -10.04 -7.45 3.46
C THR A 100 -9.35 -6.54 4.47
N ILE A 101 -9.74 -6.64 5.75
CA ILE A 101 -9.20 -5.81 6.82
C ILE A 101 -7.99 -6.48 7.48
N LEU A 102 -6.86 -5.79 7.46
CA LEU A 102 -5.58 -6.22 8.03
C LEU A 102 -5.12 -5.23 9.11
N ILE A 103 -4.50 -5.72 10.18
CA ILE A 103 -4.00 -4.89 11.29
C ILE A 103 -2.47 -4.95 11.29
N ASN A 104 -1.85 -3.78 11.13
CA ASN A 104 -0.41 -3.59 11.03
C ASN A 104 0.30 -4.59 10.08
N PRO A 105 -0.22 -4.81 8.86
CA PRO A 105 0.35 -5.80 7.94
C PRO A 105 1.74 -5.37 7.45
N THR A 106 2.50 -6.34 6.99
CA THR A 106 3.67 -6.15 6.12
C THR A 106 3.24 -5.85 4.69
N ALA A 107 4.16 -5.34 3.88
CA ALA A 107 3.91 -5.12 2.45
C ALA A 107 3.58 -6.44 1.73
N GLU A 108 4.23 -7.55 2.11
CA GLU A 108 3.99 -8.87 1.51
C GLU A 108 2.57 -9.40 1.80
N GLU A 109 2.04 -9.11 2.99
CA GLU A 109 0.64 -9.45 3.33
C GLU A 109 -0.34 -8.64 2.48
N ILE A 110 -0.10 -7.36 2.23
CA ILE A 110 -0.93 -6.55 1.32
C ILE A 110 -0.85 -7.10 -0.12
N ILE A 111 0.35 -7.40 -0.62
CA ILE A 111 0.56 -7.92 -1.98
C ILE A 111 -0.12 -9.28 -2.20
N LYS A 112 -0.31 -10.07 -1.13
CA LYS A 112 -1.01 -11.35 -1.19
C LYS A 112 -2.52 -11.18 -1.41
N GLU A 113 -3.10 -10.12 -0.86
CA GLU A 113 -4.53 -9.79 -0.99
C GLU A 113 -4.87 -8.99 -2.26
N LEU A 114 -3.85 -8.42 -2.92
CA LEU A 114 -3.95 -7.66 -4.17
C LEU A 114 -4.04 -8.51 -5.44
#